data_AF-A0A258H8X7-F1
#
_entry.id   AF-A0A258H8X7-F1
#
_cell.length_a   1.000
_cell.length_b   1.000
_cell.length_c   1.000
_cell.angle_alpha   90.00
_cell.angle_beta   90.00
_cell.angle_gamma   90.00
#
_symmetry.space_group_name_H-M   'P 1'
#
loop_
_entity.id
_entity.type
_entity.pdbx_description
1 polymer ?
#
loop_
_entity_poly.entity_id
_entity_poly.type
_entity_poly.pdbx_seq_one_letter_code
_entity_poly.pdbx_strand_id
1 'polypeptide(L)'
;MPLTPWLIDKVRRTVTDIQLVAGDSFYWSPTERQVVYNATDEQADSLLLHELGHATLGHLDYGRDVSLLAMESDAWEEARRHGQKLGIEIDDETIENHLNSYRDWLHARSTCPNCSATGLQIGTKQYRCPACQHEWRVNEARTCQLRRYSKN
;
A
#
# COMPACT_ATOMS: atom_id res chain seq x y z
N MET A 1 -18.63 -4.95 -6.09
CA MET A 1 -19.83 -4.85 -5.22
C MET A 1 -19.63 -3.72 -4.23
N PRO A 2 -20.66 -2.89 -3.99
CA PRO A 2 -20.61 -1.90 -2.90
C PRO A 2 -20.42 -2.60 -1.55
N LEU A 3 -19.94 -1.84 -0.56
CA LEU A 3 -19.61 -2.33 0.77
C LEU A 3 -20.74 -3.17 1.37
N THR A 4 -20.41 -4.35 1.88
CA THR A 4 -21.36 -5.23 2.54
C THR A 4 -21.96 -4.53 3.76
N PRO A 5 -23.29 -4.32 3.84
CA PRO A 5 -23.89 -3.39 4.82
C PRO A 5 -23.58 -3.70 6.30
N TRP A 6 -23.38 -4.97 6.64
CA TRP A 6 -23.12 -5.43 8.00
C TRP A 6 -21.62 -5.51 8.35
N LEU A 7 -20.73 -5.33 7.37
CA LEU A 7 -19.29 -5.49 7.56
C LEU A 7 -18.74 -4.44 8.53
N ILE A 8 -19.11 -3.17 8.34
CA ILE A 8 -18.68 -2.06 9.20
C ILE A 8 -19.08 -2.30 10.65
N ASP A 9 -20.32 -2.73 10.89
CA ASP A 9 -20.81 -2.99 12.24
C ASP A 9 -20.06 -4.15 12.89
N LYS A 10 -19.70 -5.18 12.12
CA LYS A 10 -18.93 -6.32 12.63
C LYS A 10 -17.48 -5.95 12.93
N VAL A 11 -16.84 -5.15 12.08
CA VAL A 11 -15.47 -4.66 12.32
C VAL A 11 -15.45 -3.77 13.56
N ARG A 12 -16.40 -2.82 13.71
CA ARG A 12 -16.51 -1.95 14.90
C ARG A 12 -16.65 -2.72 16.21
N ARG A 13 -17.28 -3.89 16.18
CA ARG A 13 -17.43 -4.76 17.36
C ARG A 13 -16.16 -5.57 17.67
N THR A 14 -15.34 -5.83 16.66
CA THR A 14 -14.15 -6.70 16.77
C THR A 14 -12.89 -5.89 17.06
N VAL A 15 -12.84 -4.64 16.58
CA VAL A 15 -11.67 -3.76 16.66
C VAL A 15 -12.08 -2.46 17.33
N THR A 16 -11.84 -2.35 18.64
CA THR A 16 -12.33 -1.22 19.46
C THR A 16 -11.41 -0.01 19.46
N ASP A 17 -10.13 -0.21 19.13
CA ASP A 17 -9.08 0.80 19.30
C ASP A 17 -8.75 1.53 18.00
N ILE A 18 -9.54 1.30 16.95
CA ILE A 18 -9.42 1.86 15.60
C ILE A 18 -10.78 2.44 15.20
N GLN A 19 -10.79 3.70 14.77
CA GLN A 19 -12.00 4.34 14.27
C GLN A 19 -12.23 3.99 12.79
N LEU A 20 -13.48 3.77 12.40
CA LEU A 20 -13.86 3.62 10.99
C LEU A 20 -14.60 4.87 10.53
N VAL A 21 -14.04 5.57 9.55
CA VAL A 21 -14.55 6.85 9.04
C VAL A 21 -14.85 6.73 7.55
N ALA A 22 -16.05 7.12 7.13
CA ALA A 22 -16.39 7.17 5.72
C ALA A 22 -15.68 8.36 5.02
N GLY A 23 -15.20 8.14 3.80
CA GLY A 23 -14.57 9.16 2.97
C GLY A 23 -14.53 8.76 1.49
N ASP A 24 -13.77 9.50 0.69
CA ASP A 24 -13.71 9.30 -0.77
C ASP A 24 -12.56 8.37 -1.22
N SER A 25 -11.78 7.85 -0.28
CA SER A 25 -10.60 6.99 -0.53
C SER A 25 -10.41 5.97 0.58
N PHE A 26 -9.48 5.03 0.37
CA PHE A 26 -9.05 4.05 1.37
C PHE A 26 -7.66 4.41 1.87
N TYR A 27 -7.52 4.52 3.18
CA TYR A 27 -6.21 4.62 3.84
C TYR A 27 -6.31 4.39 5.35
N TRP A 28 -5.26 3.79 5.89
CA TRP A 28 -4.95 3.79 7.32
C TRP A 28 -4.23 5.10 7.72
N SER A 29 -4.75 5.76 8.76
CA SER A 29 -4.11 6.91 9.40
C SER A 29 -3.60 6.50 10.79
N PRO A 30 -2.27 6.25 10.94
CA PRO A 30 -1.71 5.86 12.23
C PRO A 30 -1.82 6.94 13.31
N THR A 31 -1.70 8.22 12.90
CA THR A 31 -1.74 9.38 13.80
C THR A 31 -3.11 9.53 14.45
N GLU A 32 -4.17 9.46 13.64
CA GLU A 32 -5.56 9.61 14.11
C GLU A 32 -6.15 8.26 14.56
N ARG A 33 -5.42 7.16 14.37
CA ARG A 33 -5.85 5.78 14.60
C ARG A 33 -7.19 5.45 13.95
N GLN A 34 -7.32 5.81 12.67
CA GLN A 34 -8.54 5.58 11.90
C GLN A 34 -8.27 4.91 10.55
N VAL A 35 -9.19 4.05 10.15
CA VAL A 35 -9.31 3.54 8.79
C VAL A 35 -10.38 4.36 8.09
N VAL A 36 -9.98 4.98 6.98
CA VAL A 36 -10.90 5.70 6.08
C VAL A 36 -11.31 4.75 4.96
N TYR A 37 -12.60 4.72 4.63
CA TYR A 37 -13.15 3.83 3.63
C TYR A 37 -14.16 4.53 2.72
N ASN A 38 -14.23 4.09 1.46
CA ASN A 38 -15.25 4.50 0.50
C ASN A 38 -16.26 3.37 0.28
N ALA A 39 -17.49 3.53 0.81
CA ALA A 39 -18.52 2.49 0.70
C ALA A 39 -19.04 2.23 -0.73
N THR A 40 -18.75 3.14 -1.67
CA THR A 40 -19.27 3.08 -3.04
C THR A 40 -18.34 2.32 -4.00
N ASP A 41 -17.13 2.00 -3.57
CA ASP A 41 -16.16 1.26 -4.38
C ASP A 41 -16.61 -0.19 -4.60
N GLU A 42 -16.34 -0.74 -5.78
CA GLU A 42 -16.68 -2.13 -6.09
C GLU A 42 -15.83 -3.16 -5.34
N GLN A 43 -14.69 -2.75 -4.80
CA GLN A 43 -13.81 -3.57 -3.97
C GLN A 43 -13.84 -3.10 -2.52
N ALA A 44 -14.89 -2.41 -2.09
CA ALA A 44 -14.92 -1.76 -0.78
C ALA A 44 -14.66 -2.71 0.39
N ASP A 45 -15.13 -3.96 0.33
CA ASP A 45 -14.89 -4.96 1.37
C ASP A 45 -13.41 -5.34 1.47
N SER A 46 -12.77 -5.68 0.34
CA SER A 46 -11.36 -6.10 0.32
C SER A 46 -10.43 -4.95 0.67
N LEU A 47 -10.70 -3.75 0.16
CA LEU A 47 -9.93 -2.54 0.45
C LEU A 47 -10.07 -2.12 1.91
N LEU A 48 -11.28 -2.18 2.50
CA LEU A 48 -11.47 -1.93 3.93
C LEU A 48 -10.66 -2.91 4.78
N LEU A 49 -10.69 -4.20 4.43
CA LEU A 49 -9.95 -5.23 5.17
C LEU A 49 -8.43 -5.07 5.00
N HIS A 50 -7.96 -4.59 3.85
CA HIS A 50 -6.56 -4.22 3.61
C HIS A 50 -6.10 -3.08 4.54
N GLU A 51 -6.87 -1.99 4.61
CA GLU A 51 -6.54 -0.89 5.54
C GLU A 51 -6.62 -1.33 7.01
N LEU A 52 -7.54 -2.24 7.33
CA LEU A 52 -7.60 -2.85 8.65
C LEU A 52 -6.37 -3.74 8.94
N GLY A 53 -5.81 -4.38 7.91
CA GLY A 53 -4.55 -5.11 7.98
C GLY A 53 -3.39 -4.19 8.39
N HIS A 54 -3.24 -3.04 7.74
CA HIS A 54 -2.26 -2.02 8.14
C HIS A 54 -2.43 -1.59 9.59
N ALA A 55 -3.67 -1.35 10.02
CA ALA A 55 -3.98 -0.94 11.38
C ALA A 55 -3.65 -2.03 12.41
N THR A 56 -3.98 -3.30 12.09
CA THR A 56 -3.73 -4.48 12.94
C THR A 56 -2.24 -4.72 13.14
N LEU A 57 -1.44 -4.58 12.08
CA LEU A 57 0.01 -4.76 12.10
C LEU A 57 0.77 -3.55 12.64
N GLY A 58 0.08 -2.43 12.92
CA GLY A 58 0.70 -1.21 13.43
C GLY A 58 1.62 -0.56 12.40
N HIS A 59 1.32 -0.69 11.11
CA HIS A 59 2.09 -0.04 10.04
C HIS A 59 2.06 1.48 10.20
N LEU A 60 3.23 2.13 10.20
CA LEU A 60 3.38 3.58 10.41
C LEU A 60 3.96 4.28 9.18
N ASP A 61 5.22 3.97 8.86
CA ASP A 61 5.98 4.55 7.75
C ASP A 61 7.05 3.56 7.30
N TYR A 62 7.62 3.78 6.12
CA TYR A 62 8.64 2.92 5.51
C TYR A 62 9.90 3.71 5.19
N GLY A 63 11.05 3.22 5.66
CA GLY A 63 12.34 3.85 5.36
C GLY A 63 12.90 3.52 3.98
N ARG A 64 12.44 2.40 3.37
CA ARG A 64 12.90 1.88 2.07
C ARG A 64 11.72 1.48 1.22
N ASP A 65 11.88 1.60 -0.09
CA ASP A 65 10.79 1.40 -1.03
C ASP A 65 10.44 -0.10 -1.14
N VAL A 66 11.42 -0.99 -0.93
CA VAL A 66 11.17 -2.43 -0.79
C VAL A 66 10.40 -2.77 0.49
N SER A 67 10.59 -1.99 1.56
CA SER A 67 9.85 -2.19 2.81
C SER A 67 8.38 -1.83 2.66
N LEU A 68 8.04 -0.87 1.80
CA LEU A 68 6.65 -0.61 1.44
C LEU A 68 6.01 -1.86 0.83
N LEU A 69 6.63 -2.48 -0.18
CA LEU A 69 6.06 -3.68 -0.80
C LEU A 69 5.86 -4.84 0.20
N ALA A 70 6.77 -5.00 1.16
CA ALA A 70 6.61 -5.96 2.24
C ALA A 70 5.40 -5.63 3.13
N MET A 71 5.26 -4.36 3.53
CA MET A 71 4.10 -3.89 4.32
C MET A 71 2.77 -4.07 3.59
N GLU A 72 2.72 -3.79 2.28
CA GLU A 72 1.51 -4.04 1.47
C GLU A 72 1.16 -5.53 1.43
N SER A 73 2.18 -6.39 1.27
CA SER A 73 1.99 -7.84 1.24
C SER A 73 1.47 -8.35 2.60
N ASP A 74 2.07 -7.90 3.70
CA ASP A 74 1.65 -8.27 5.06
C ASP A 74 0.22 -7.79 5.34
N ALA A 75 -0.14 -6.58 4.90
CA ALA A 75 -1.49 -6.04 5.06
C ALA A 75 -2.54 -6.87 4.30
N TRP A 76 -2.24 -7.32 3.07
CA TRP A 76 -3.11 -8.22 2.32
C TRP A 76 -3.25 -9.61 2.95
N GLU A 77 -2.17 -10.15 3.52
CA GLU A 77 -2.25 -11.41 4.26
C GLU A 77 -3.16 -11.29 5.49
N GLU A 78 -3.06 -10.19 6.22
CA GLU A 78 -3.92 -9.94 7.39
C GLU A 78 -5.38 -9.65 6.96
N ALA A 79 -5.57 -8.93 5.86
CA ALA A 79 -6.89 -8.74 5.25
C ALA A 79 -7.57 -10.07 4.93
N ARG A 80 -6.83 -11.01 4.34
CA ARG A 80 -7.33 -12.36 4.05
C ARG A 80 -7.73 -13.11 5.32
N ARG A 81 -6.95 -12.99 6.40
CA ARG A 81 -7.28 -13.61 7.70
C ARG A 81 -8.55 -13.00 8.31
N HIS A 82 -8.72 -11.68 8.22
CA HIS A 82 -9.95 -11.02 8.65
C HIS A 82 -11.14 -11.44 7.78
N GLY A 83 -10.97 -11.47 6.46
CA GLY A 83 -11.97 -11.93 5.51
C GLY A 83 -12.48 -13.33 5.84
N GLN A 84 -11.56 -14.30 6.06
CA GLN A 84 -11.91 -15.66 6.45
C GLN A 84 -12.76 -15.73 7.74
N LYS A 85 -12.41 -14.94 8.77
CA LYS A 85 -13.20 -14.86 10.03
C LYS A 85 -14.57 -14.22 9.81
N LEU A 86 -14.67 -13.31 8.84
CA LEU A 86 -15.86 -12.54 8.56
C LEU A 86 -16.77 -13.21 7.54
N GLY A 87 -16.30 -14.22 6.80
CA GLY A 87 -17.03 -14.86 5.71
C GLY A 87 -16.94 -14.08 4.38
N ILE A 88 -15.89 -13.28 4.22
CA ILE A 88 -15.58 -12.51 3.00
C ILE A 88 -14.36 -13.15 2.36
N GLU A 89 -14.52 -13.59 1.11
CA GLU A 89 -13.43 -14.11 0.30
C GLU A 89 -12.71 -12.94 -0.39
N ILE A 90 -11.40 -12.88 -0.21
CA ILE A 90 -10.51 -12.01 -1.00
C ILE A 90 -9.71 -12.97 -1.86
N ASP A 91 -9.96 -12.96 -3.15
CA ASP A 91 -9.29 -13.85 -4.09
C ASP A 91 -7.84 -13.41 -4.32
N ASP A 92 -6.98 -14.38 -4.65
CA ASP A 92 -5.55 -14.13 -4.85
C ASP A 92 -5.30 -13.23 -6.08
N GLU A 93 -6.18 -13.23 -7.08
CA GLU A 93 -6.05 -12.37 -8.27
C GLU A 93 -6.20 -10.89 -7.89
N THR A 94 -7.16 -10.55 -7.03
CA THR A 94 -7.35 -9.21 -6.46
C THR A 94 -6.08 -8.78 -5.72
N ILE A 95 -5.55 -9.62 -4.83
CA ILE A 95 -4.34 -9.31 -4.06
C ILE A 95 -3.15 -9.06 -5.00
N GLU A 96 -2.89 -9.98 -5.93
CA GLU A 96 -1.76 -9.87 -6.84
C GLU A 96 -1.87 -8.68 -7.79
N ASN A 97 -3.09 -8.33 -8.24
CA ASN A 97 -3.31 -7.13 -9.04
C ASN A 97 -2.93 -5.85 -8.29
N HIS A 98 -3.30 -5.74 -7.00
CA HIS A 98 -2.90 -4.60 -6.16
C HIS A 98 -1.39 -4.59 -5.94
N LEU A 99 -0.78 -5.72 -5.60
CA LEU A 99 0.67 -5.82 -5.39
C LEU A 99 1.47 -5.53 -6.68
N ASN A 100 0.96 -5.92 -7.85
CA ASN A 100 1.60 -5.63 -9.12
C ASN A 100 1.70 -4.12 -9.38
N SER A 101 0.70 -3.33 -9.00
CA SER A 101 0.78 -1.87 -9.12
C SER A 101 1.97 -1.28 -8.34
N TYR A 102 2.25 -1.81 -7.14
CA TYR A 102 3.41 -1.43 -6.34
C TYR A 102 4.73 -1.95 -6.90
N ARG A 103 4.75 -3.18 -7.44
CA ARG A 103 5.94 -3.75 -8.09
C ARG A 103 6.33 -2.95 -9.32
N ASP A 104 5.36 -2.56 -10.15
CA ASP A 104 5.58 -1.73 -11.34
C ASP A 104 6.08 -0.33 -10.95
N TRP A 105 5.48 0.27 -9.93
CA TRP A 105 5.93 1.55 -9.38
C TRP A 105 7.38 1.46 -8.86
N LEU A 106 7.71 0.43 -8.07
CA LEU A 106 9.05 0.20 -7.54
C LEU A 106 10.06 -0.04 -8.66
N HIS A 107 9.69 -0.84 -9.65
CA HIS A 107 10.50 -1.09 -10.84
C HIS A 107 10.81 0.23 -11.54
N ALA A 108 9.78 1.00 -11.93
CA ALA A 108 9.96 2.28 -12.60
C ALA A 108 10.81 3.28 -11.79
N ARG A 109 10.66 3.29 -10.47
CA ARG A 109 11.42 4.13 -9.54
C ARG A 109 12.89 3.75 -9.44
N SER A 110 13.15 2.45 -9.45
CA SER A 110 14.50 1.86 -9.43
C SER A 110 15.18 1.83 -10.80
N THR A 111 14.48 2.08 -11.90
CA THR A 111 15.10 2.08 -13.24
C THR A 111 15.97 3.32 -13.46
N CYS A 112 17.25 3.08 -13.76
CA CYS A 112 18.23 4.12 -14.03
C CYS A 112 17.80 4.99 -15.23
N PRO A 113 17.76 6.33 -15.10
CA PRO A 113 17.39 7.21 -16.20
C PRO A 113 18.47 7.31 -17.31
N ASN A 114 19.69 6.83 -17.05
CA ASN A 114 20.80 6.91 -18.00
C ASN A 114 20.97 5.65 -18.86
N CYS A 115 20.92 4.45 -18.25
CA CYS A 115 21.19 3.19 -18.93
C CYS A 115 20.08 2.13 -18.79
N SER A 116 18.96 2.47 -18.16
CA SER A 116 17.81 1.58 -17.93
C SER A 116 18.08 0.33 -17.06
N ALA A 117 19.28 0.16 -16.52
CA ALA A 117 19.54 -0.89 -15.54
C ALA A 117 18.82 -0.62 -14.20
N THR A 118 18.54 -1.68 -13.45
CA THR A 118 17.96 -1.57 -12.10
C THR A 118 18.98 -0.98 -11.12
N GLY A 119 18.58 0.11 -10.48
CA GLY A 119 19.32 0.81 -9.44
C GLY A 119 19.09 0.23 -8.05
N LEU A 120 20.05 0.50 -7.18
CA LEU A 120 19.97 0.18 -5.76
C LEU A 120 19.58 1.43 -4.98
N GLN A 121 18.64 1.29 -4.05
CA GLN A 121 18.30 2.37 -3.13
C GLN A 121 19.45 2.56 -2.14
N ILE A 122 20.11 3.72 -2.20
CA ILE A 122 21.25 4.08 -1.33
C ILE A 122 20.85 4.99 -0.17
N GLY A 123 19.62 5.50 -0.18
CA GLY A 123 19.04 6.31 0.88
C GLY A 123 17.58 6.63 0.60
N THR A 124 16.94 7.37 1.50
CA THR A 124 15.54 7.78 1.35
C THR A 124 15.36 8.54 0.05
N LYS A 125 14.54 7.99 -0.86
CA LYS A 125 14.28 8.54 -2.20
C LYS A 125 15.54 8.74 -3.06
N GLN A 126 16.61 8.00 -2.80
CA GLN A 126 17.89 8.13 -3.52
C GLN A 126 18.37 6.77 -4.02
N TYR A 127 18.80 6.75 -5.28
CA TYR A 127 19.21 5.55 -5.97
C TYR A 127 20.56 5.75 -6.66
N ARG A 128 21.31 4.65 -6.79
CA ARG A 128 22.55 4.57 -7.56
C ARG A 128 22.50 3.37 -8.51
N CYS A 129 22.93 3.57 -9.74
CA CYS A 129 23.03 2.51 -10.72
C CYS A 129 24.31 1.68 -10.49
N PRO A 130 24.25 0.35 -10.34
CA PRO A 130 25.46 -0.47 -10.26
C PRO A 130 26.19 -0.59 -11.61
N ALA A 131 25.50 -0.38 -12.74
CA ALA A 131 26.08 -0.54 -14.08
C ALA A 131 26.85 0.70 -14.56
N CYS A 132 26.26 1.90 -14.43
CA CYS A 132 26.87 3.15 -14.90
C CYS A 132 27.20 4.16 -13.80
N GLN A 133 27.00 3.78 -12.53
CA GLN A 133 27.24 4.61 -11.34
C GLN A 133 26.39 5.89 -11.22
N HIS A 134 25.49 6.13 -12.19
CA HIS A 134 24.58 7.28 -12.18
C HIS A 134 23.72 7.30 -10.92
N GLU A 135 23.61 8.48 -10.30
CA GLU A 135 22.75 8.70 -9.15
C GLU A 135 21.52 9.54 -9.50
N TRP A 136 20.39 9.21 -8.89
CA TRP A 136 19.18 10.01 -9.03
C TRP A 136 18.38 10.04 -7.73
N ARG A 137 17.59 11.11 -7.61
CA ARG A 137 16.58 11.28 -6.58
C ARG A 137 15.20 11.11 -7.18
N VAL A 138 14.26 10.60 -6.41
CA VAL A 138 12.86 10.42 -6.81
C VAL A 138 11.94 11.30 -5.96
N ASN A 139 10.79 11.73 -6.52
CA ASN A 139 9.70 12.28 -5.71
C ASN A 139 8.97 11.15 -4.99
N GLU A 140 8.05 11.51 -4.09
CA GLU A 140 7.23 10.58 -3.30
C GLU A 140 6.43 9.62 -4.22
N ALA A 141 5.75 10.15 -5.24
CA ALA A 141 5.17 9.43 -6.37
C ALA A 141 4.12 8.33 -6.06
N ARG A 142 3.56 8.24 -4.86
CA ARG A 142 2.40 7.35 -4.61
C ARG A 142 1.10 7.97 -5.11
N THR A 143 0.96 9.28 -4.95
CA THR A 143 -0.24 10.04 -5.34
C THR A 143 -0.04 10.95 -6.55
N CYS A 144 1.13 10.90 -7.17
CA CYS A 144 1.48 11.75 -8.30
C CYS A 144 2.42 11.04 -9.27
N GLN A 145 2.57 11.60 -10.47
CA GLN A 145 3.46 11.05 -11.48
C GLN A 145 4.92 10.94 -10.98
N LEU A 146 5.54 9.79 -11.23
CA LEU A 146 6.94 9.55 -10.91
C LEU A 146 7.86 10.51 -11.68
N ARG A 147 8.75 11.18 -10.95
CA ARG A 147 9.81 12.04 -11.46
C ARG A 147 11.16 11.57 -10.93
N ARG A 148 12.14 11.51 -11.84
CA ARG A 148 13.53 11.15 -11.55
C ARG A 148 14.41 12.36 -11.81
N TYR A 149 15.18 12.78 -10.81
CA TYR A 149 16.08 13.91 -10.87
C TYR A 149 17.51 13.38 -10.85
N SER A 150 18.20 13.47 -11.99
CA SER A 150 19.63 13.15 -12.06
C SER A 150 20.40 14.02 -11.08
N LYS A 151 21.32 13.39 -10.33
CA LYS A 151 22.33 14.12 -9.59
C LYS A 151 23.56 14.25 -10.49
N ASN A 152 24.05 15.48 -10.64
CA ASN A 152 25.34 15.75 -11.26
C ASN A 152 26.47 15.40 -10.31
#